data_AF-A0A553PHP4-F1
#
_entry.id   AF-A0A553PHP4-F1
#
_cell.length_a   1.000
_cell.length_b   1.000
_cell.length_c   1.000
_cell.angle_alpha   90.00
_cell.angle_beta   90.00
_cell.angle_gamma   90.00
#
_symmetry.space_group_name_H-M   'P 1'
#
loop_
_entity.id
_entity.type
_entity.pdbx_description
1 polymer ?
#
loop_
_entity_poly.entity_id
_entity_poly.type
_entity_poly.pdbx_seq_one_letter_code
_entity_poly.pdbx_strand_id
1 'polypeptide(L)'
;MADDREILRELWDGRIPTSFSLASNEVRKHFSKHVKVEHQENPMWFEFDGTPLQWHRPLGVLYDLAVMNSDGEARPPWSLVVHFDNYPHQEILRLDSPQAVEMNFMSSIKEADFIKHAGKIISTMQKKDHLQLWQGLQNDKFDQFWAVNRRLMERMSGEEGFKAIPVRIYRGDQMILQKLYKTIGPERKKRTLQDLLDEAFPDEDNSDARKLDEKTLEV
;
A
#
# COMPACT_ATOMS: atom_id res chain seq x y z
N MET A 1 4.46 18.50 15.71
CA MET A 1 2.97 18.48 15.60
C MET A 1 2.46 19.13 14.32
N ALA A 2 2.85 20.37 13.97
CA ALA A 2 2.52 20.95 12.66
C ALA A 2 3.31 20.26 11.54
N ASP A 3 4.63 20.12 11.73
CA ASP A 3 5.55 19.48 10.77
C ASP A 3 5.17 18.02 10.48
N ASP A 4 4.75 17.27 11.51
CA ASP A 4 4.26 15.89 11.34
C ASP A 4 3.00 15.84 10.46
N ARG A 5 2.12 16.84 10.55
CA ARG A 5 0.89 16.90 9.75
C ARG A 5 1.19 17.21 8.28
N GLU A 6 2.22 18.03 8.02
CA GLU A 6 2.69 18.33 6.67
C GLU A 6 3.20 17.06 5.99
N ILE A 7 4.06 16.28 6.67
CA ILE A 7 4.53 14.98 6.15
C ILE A 7 3.36 14.04 5.87
N LEU A 8 2.38 13.96 6.77
CA LEU A 8 1.18 13.13 6.55
C LEU A 8 0.37 13.60 5.35
N ARG A 9 0.34 14.91 5.10
CA ARG A 9 -0.38 15.51 3.99
C ARG A 9 0.34 15.27 2.66
N GLU A 10 1.65 15.44 2.62
CA GLU A 10 2.47 15.13 1.45
C GLU A 10 2.34 13.66 1.06
N LEU A 11 2.40 12.73 2.03
CA LEU A 11 2.21 11.31 1.77
C LEU A 11 0.82 11.01 1.20
N TRP A 12 -0.22 11.68 1.69
CA TRP A 12 -1.60 11.53 1.21
C TRP A 12 -1.79 12.09 -0.21
N ASP A 13 -1.19 13.26 -0.46
CA ASP A 13 -1.28 13.96 -1.74
C ASP A 13 -0.31 13.38 -2.79
N GLY A 14 0.52 12.39 -2.42
CA GLY A 14 1.38 11.65 -3.33
C GLY A 14 0.62 11.11 -4.55
N ARG A 15 1.11 11.38 -5.75
CA ARG A 15 0.53 10.91 -7.02
C ARG A 15 1.62 10.29 -7.88
N ILE A 16 1.28 9.21 -8.56
CA ILE A 16 2.11 8.65 -9.63
C ILE A 16 1.53 9.14 -10.95
N PRO A 17 2.32 9.84 -11.78
CA PRO A 17 1.86 10.18 -13.12
C PRO A 17 1.68 8.90 -13.95
N THR A 18 0.43 8.57 -14.24
CA THR A 18 0.02 7.47 -15.12
C THR A 18 -0.62 8.06 -16.37
N SER A 19 -0.59 7.33 -17.50
CA SER A 19 -1.23 7.79 -18.75
C SER A 19 -2.76 7.97 -18.64
N PHE A 20 -3.36 7.45 -17.58
CA PHE A 20 -4.78 7.63 -17.23
C PHE A 20 -4.99 7.48 -15.71
N SER A 21 -5.98 8.16 -15.14
CA SER A 21 -6.37 7.98 -13.74
C SER A 21 -6.92 6.57 -13.54
N LEU A 22 -6.33 5.78 -12.62
CA LEU A 22 -6.75 4.41 -12.31
C LEU A 22 -8.10 4.31 -11.57
N ALA A 23 -8.88 5.40 -11.54
CA ALA A 23 -10.29 5.35 -11.18
C ALA A 23 -11.05 4.47 -12.19
N SER A 24 -11.22 3.20 -11.82
CA SER A 24 -11.57 2.07 -12.69
C SER A 24 -12.80 2.25 -13.60
N ASN A 25 -13.73 3.14 -13.23
CA ASN A 25 -14.94 3.39 -14.01
C ASN A 25 -14.69 4.25 -15.26
N GLU A 26 -13.81 5.24 -15.19
CA GLU A 26 -13.52 6.12 -16.32
C GLU A 26 -12.68 5.39 -17.38
N VAL A 27 -11.67 4.65 -16.91
CA VAL A 27 -10.80 3.80 -17.74
C VAL A 27 -11.62 2.77 -18.49
N ARG A 28 -12.45 1.99 -17.78
CA ARG A 28 -13.34 1.00 -18.41
C ARG A 28 -14.24 1.67 -19.44
N LYS A 29 -14.94 2.75 -19.08
CA LYS A 29 -15.86 3.45 -20.01
C LYS A 29 -15.14 3.99 -21.26
N HIS A 30 -13.88 4.40 -21.12
CA HIS A 30 -13.07 4.86 -22.25
C HIS A 30 -12.70 3.70 -23.18
N PHE A 31 -12.15 2.62 -22.63
CA PHE A 31 -11.63 1.50 -23.43
C PHE A 31 -12.71 0.55 -23.93
N SER A 32 -13.83 0.37 -23.22
CA SER A 32 -14.93 -0.51 -23.66
C SER A 32 -15.45 -0.17 -25.05
N LYS A 33 -15.37 1.09 -25.50
CA LYS A 33 -15.78 1.51 -26.85
C LYS A 33 -14.90 0.92 -27.97
N HIS A 34 -13.69 0.50 -27.64
CA HIS A 34 -12.69 -0.03 -28.56
C HIS A 34 -12.46 -1.55 -28.38
N VAL A 35 -13.12 -2.15 -27.40
CA VAL A 35 -13.04 -3.58 -27.09
C VAL A 35 -14.21 -4.30 -27.78
N LYS A 36 -13.96 -5.51 -28.30
CA LYS A 36 -15.01 -6.34 -28.89
C LYS A 36 -16.14 -6.56 -27.87
N VAL A 37 -17.39 -6.53 -28.33
CA VAL A 37 -18.60 -6.62 -27.48
C VAL A 37 -18.55 -7.84 -26.55
N GLU A 38 -18.05 -8.97 -27.04
CA GLU A 38 -17.90 -10.23 -26.28
C GLU A 38 -16.94 -10.14 -25.07
N HIS A 39 -16.05 -9.15 -25.03
CA HIS A 39 -15.07 -8.95 -23.96
C HIS A 39 -15.37 -7.71 -23.11
N GLN A 40 -16.36 -6.88 -23.45
CA GLN A 40 -16.64 -5.64 -22.71
C GLN A 40 -17.10 -5.90 -21.26
N GLU A 41 -17.75 -7.03 -21.01
CA GLU A 41 -18.24 -7.45 -19.70
C GLU A 41 -17.21 -8.24 -18.89
N ASN A 42 -16.09 -8.62 -19.49
CA ASN A 42 -15.04 -9.35 -18.80
C ASN A 42 -14.38 -8.50 -17.70
N PRO A 43 -13.76 -9.15 -16.69
CA PRO A 43 -12.97 -8.46 -15.70
C PRO A 43 -11.77 -7.77 -16.36
N MET A 44 -11.62 -6.48 -16.05
CA MET A 44 -10.50 -5.66 -16.55
C MET A 44 -9.31 -5.83 -15.61
N TRP A 45 -8.12 -5.96 -16.17
CA TRP A 45 -6.87 -6.01 -15.41
C TRP A 45 -5.76 -5.21 -16.10
N PHE A 46 -4.69 -4.93 -15.35
CA PHE A 46 -3.59 -4.10 -15.80
C PHE A 46 -2.28 -4.89 -15.82
N GLU A 47 -1.44 -4.64 -16.81
CA GLU A 47 -0.12 -5.23 -16.97
C GLU A 47 0.92 -4.12 -17.08
N PHE A 48 2.10 -4.36 -16.54
CA PHE A 48 3.30 -3.59 -16.82
C PHE A 48 4.44 -4.56 -17.12
N ASP A 49 5.08 -4.41 -18.28
CA ASP A 49 6.25 -5.20 -18.69
C ASP A 49 6.07 -6.72 -18.50
N GLY A 50 4.97 -7.27 -19.02
CA GLY A 50 4.64 -8.69 -18.88
C GLY A 50 4.18 -9.11 -17.48
N THR A 51 4.14 -8.21 -16.51
CA THR A 51 3.78 -8.50 -15.12
C THR A 51 2.36 -8.01 -14.79
N PRO A 52 1.44 -8.93 -14.42
CA PRO A 52 0.09 -8.55 -14.02
C PRO A 52 0.05 -7.78 -12.69
N LEU A 53 -0.60 -6.62 -12.67
CA LEU A 53 -0.66 -5.76 -11.50
C LEU A 53 -1.68 -6.23 -10.45
N GLN A 54 -1.19 -6.45 -9.24
CA GLN A 54 -1.99 -6.93 -8.12
C GLN A 54 -2.77 -5.81 -7.43
N TRP A 55 -4.05 -5.61 -7.82
CA TRP A 55 -4.92 -4.52 -7.35
C TRP A 55 -5.10 -4.39 -5.83
N HIS A 56 -4.85 -5.47 -5.08
CA HIS A 56 -4.97 -5.47 -3.62
C HIS A 56 -3.77 -4.82 -2.91
N ARG A 57 -2.69 -4.52 -3.65
CA ARG A 57 -1.53 -3.76 -3.18
C ARG A 57 -1.71 -2.26 -3.46
N PRO A 58 -1.18 -1.35 -2.61
CA PRO A 58 -1.21 0.08 -2.88
C PRO A 58 -0.50 0.44 -4.19
N LEU A 59 -1.02 1.45 -4.90
CA LEU A 59 -0.48 1.87 -6.20
C LEU A 59 0.99 2.31 -6.12
N GLY A 60 1.36 3.06 -5.07
CA GLY A 60 2.74 3.46 -4.77
C GLY A 60 3.70 2.28 -4.76
N VAL A 61 3.34 1.24 -4.01
CA VAL A 61 4.13 0.02 -3.87
C VAL A 61 4.27 -0.71 -5.21
N LEU A 62 3.21 -0.81 -6.00
CA LEU A 62 3.28 -1.45 -7.32
C LEU A 62 4.24 -0.72 -8.26
N TYR A 63 4.23 0.62 -8.23
CA TYR A 63 5.15 1.42 -9.04
C TYR A 63 6.60 1.29 -8.58
N ASP A 64 6.86 1.41 -7.27
CA ASP A 64 8.21 1.27 -6.73
C ASP A 64 8.80 -0.10 -7.07
N LEU A 65 8.00 -1.18 -6.96
CA LEU A 65 8.41 -2.51 -7.38
C LEU A 65 8.66 -2.61 -8.88
N ALA A 66 7.83 -1.98 -9.71
CA ALA A 66 8.04 -1.93 -11.16
C ALA A 66 9.36 -1.22 -11.52
N VAL A 67 9.68 -0.10 -10.84
CA VAL A 67 10.97 0.60 -11.01
C VAL A 67 12.14 -0.30 -10.63
N MET A 68 12.03 -1.02 -9.52
CA MET A 68 13.06 -1.95 -9.06
C MET A 68 13.27 -3.14 -10.01
N ASN A 69 12.21 -3.69 -10.57
CA ASN A 69 12.27 -4.88 -11.43
C ASN A 69 12.69 -4.56 -12.88
N SER A 70 12.48 -3.32 -13.33
CA SER A 70 12.75 -2.88 -14.70
C SER A 70 14.06 -2.10 -14.83
N ASP A 71 14.99 -2.21 -13.87
CA ASP A 71 16.26 -1.46 -13.85
C ASP A 71 16.08 0.07 -14.08
N GLY A 72 14.95 0.64 -13.64
CA GLY A 72 14.63 2.06 -13.80
C GLY A 72 14.01 2.46 -15.16
N GLU A 73 13.50 1.50 -15.94
CA GLU A 73 12.73 1.78 -17.16
C GLU A 73 11.29 2.21 -16.89
N ALA A 74 10.71 1.84 -15.74
CA ALA A 74 9.43 2.37 -15.27
C ALA A 74 9.57 3.87 -14.91
N ARG A 75 9.59 4.74 -15.93
CA ARG A 75 9.64 6.19 -15.76
C ARG A 75 8.24 6.79 -15.91
N PRO A 76 7.97 7.94 -15.27
CA PRO A 76 6.74 8.68 -15.54
C PRO A 76 6.71 9.17 -17.02
N PRO A 77 5.56 9.10 -17.70
CA PRO A 77 4.31 8.51 -17.24
C PRO A 77 4.36 6.97 -17.22
N TRP A 78 3.91 6.38 -16.11
CA TRP A 78 3.85 4.92 -15.97
C TRP A 78 2.86 4.34 -16.99
N SER A 79 3.40 3.60 -17.96
CA SER A 79 2.68 3.15 -19.15
C SER A 79 2.13 1.74 -18.94
N LEU A 80 0.84 1.66 -18.63
CA LEU A 80 0.13 0.42 -18.32
C LEU A 80 -0.64 -0.11 -19.53
N VAL A 81 -0.65 -1.43 -19.69
CA VAL A 81 -1.50 -2.12 -20.67
C VAL A 81 -2.81 -2.53 -19.99
N VAL A 82 -3.93 -2.29 -20.66
CA VAL A 82 -5.27 -2.62 -20.16
C VAL A 82 -5.80 -3.83 -20.91
N HIS A 83 -6.16 -4.87 -20.17
CA HIS A 83 -6.67 -6.13 -20.71
C HIS A 83 -8.13 -6.35 -20.33
N PHE A 84 -8.88 -6.95 -21.26
CA PHE A 84 -10.29 -7.35 -21.10
C PHE A 84 -10.49 -8.85 -21.36
N ASP A 85 -9.41 -9.60 -21.52
CA ASP A 85 -9.41 -11.03 -21.78
C ASP A 85 -8.25 -11.69 -21.01
N ASN A 86 -8.15 -13.02 -21.09
CA ASN A 86 -7.05 -13.80 -20.52
C ASN A 86 -6.68 -13.42 -19.06
N TYR A 87 -7.70 -13.31 -18.20
CA TYR A 87 -7.49 -12.89 -16.82
C TYR A 87 -6.52 -13.85 -16.09
N PRO A 88 -5.43 -13.33 -15.48
CA PRO A 88 -4.41 -14.17 -14.86
C PRO A 88 -4.85 -14.64 -13.48
N HIS A 89 -5.75 -15.62 -13.45
CA HIS A 89 -6.39 -16.14 -12.23
C HIS A 89 -5.43 -16.71 -11.18
N GLN A 90 -4.20 -17.08 -11.58
CA GLN A 90 -3.19 -17.62 -10.68
C GLN A 90 -2.34 -16.53 -10.03
N GLU A 91 -2.33 -15.31 -10.58
CA GLU A 91 -1.43 -14.23 -10.17
C GLU A 91 -2.17 -13.03 -9.57
N ILE A 92 -3.40 -12.76 -10.03
CA ILE A 92 -4.25 -11.69 -9.53
C ILE A 92 -5.50 -12.27 -8.86
N LEU A 93 -5.78 -11.80 -7.63
CA LEU A 93 -7.03 -12.08 -6.93
C LEU A 93 -8.23 -11.64 -7.77
N ARG A 94 -9.31 -12.42 -7.81
CA ARG A 94 -10.50 -12.01 -8.56
C ARG A 94 -11.16 -10.78 -7.92
N LEU A 95 -11.45 -9.76 -8.73
CA LEU A 95 -12.24 -8.60 -8.31
C LEU A 95 -13.72 -8.83 -8.62
N ASP A 96 -14.39 -9.58 -7.74
CA ASP A 96 -15.80 -9.97 -7.92
C ASP A 96 -16.80 -8.86 -7.66
N SER A 97 -16.42 -7.87 -6.86
CA SER A 97 -17.29 -6.75 -6.50
C SER A 97 -16.48 -5.52 -6.10
N PRO A 98 -17.00 -4.29 -6.30
CA PRO A 98 -16.38 -3.08 -5.75
C PRO A 98 -16.18 -3.15 -4.23
N GLN A 99 -17.07 -3.87 -3.53
CA GLN A 99 -17.00 -4.09 -2.09
C GLN A 99 -15.78 -4.93 -1.69
N ALA A 100 -15.22 -5.74 -2.60
CA ALA A 100 -14.00 -6.51 -2.32
C ALA A 100 -12.81 -5.59 -2.01
N VAL A 101 -12.75 -4.39 -2.62
CA VAL A 101 -11.70 -3.40 -2.34
C VAL A 101 -11.84 -2.85 -0.92
N GLU A 102 -13.06 -2.50 -0.51
CA GLU A 102 -13.37 -2.05 0.85
C GLU A 102 -13.02 -3.15 1.87
N MET A 103 -13.38 -4.41 1.58
CA MET A 103 -13.06 -5.55 2.44
C MET A 103 -11.56 -5.76 2.58
N ASN A 104 -10.79 -5.69 1.47
CA ASN A 104 -9.33 -5.81 1.49
C ASN A 104 -8.69 -4.69 2.31
N PHE A 105 -9.15 -3.45 2.12
CA PHE A 105 -8.72 -2.30 2.92
C PHE A 105 -8.97 -2.51 4.42
N MET A 106 -10.21 -2.87 4.78
CA MET A 106 -10.57 -3.08 6.18
C MET A 106 -9.86 -4.29 6.81
N SER A 107 -9.58 -5.33 6.03
CA SER A 107 -8.77 -6.48 6.47
C SER A 107 -7.37 -6.02 6.86
N SER A 108 -6.72 -5.23 5.99
CA SER A 108 -5.38 -4.69 6.24
C SER A 108 -5.32 -3.79 7.48
N ILE A 109 -6.34 -2.95 7.70
CA ILE A 109 -6.43 -2.09 8.90
C ILE A 109 -6.61 -2.92 10.18
N LYS A 110 -7.46 -3.94 10.15
CA LYS A 110 -7.68 -4.83 11.30
C LYS A 110 -6.41 -5.62 11.66
N GLU A 111 -5.72 -6.13 10.65
CA GLU A 111 -4.44 -6.81 10.81
C GLU A 111 -3.39 -5.89 11.42
N ALA A 112 -3.28 -4.65 10.92
CA ALA A 112 -2.38 -3.65 11.48
C ALA A 112 -2.72 -3.29 12.94
N ASP A 113 -4.00 -3.18 13.29
CA ASP A 113 -4.42 -2.93 14.68
C ASP A 113 -4.16 -4.15 15.59
N PHE A 114 -4.28 -5.36 15.05
CA PHE A 114 -3.91 -6.58 15.77
C PHE A 114 -2.43 -6.56 16.13
N ILE A 115 -1.55 -6.18 15.19
CA ILE A 115 -0.11 -6.07 15.41
C ILE A 115 0.23 -4.94 16.41
N LYS A 116 -0.40 -3.77 16.28
CA LYS A 116 -0.10 -2.61 17.13
C LYS A 116 -0.67 -2.71 18.55
N HIS A 117 -1.93 -3.14 18.66
CA HIS A 117 -2.75 -3.02 19.87
C HIS A 117 -3.45 -4.32 20.28
N ALA A 118 -3.21 -5.44 19.60
CA ALA A 118 -3.98 -6.68 19.74
C ALA A 118 -5.49 -6.49 19.46
N GLY A 119 -5.83 -5.63 18.50
CA GLY A 119 -7.20 -5.45 18.01
C GLY A 119 -8.08 -4.60 18.93
N LYS A 120 -7.51 -4.03 20.01
CA LYS A 120 -8.26 -3.29 21.03
C LYS A 120 -8.86 -1.99 20.51
N ILE A 121 -8.19 -1.28 19.62
CA ILE A 121 -8.69 0.02 19.16
C ILE A 121 -9.78 -0.19 18.12
N ILE A 122 -9.54 -1.03 17.11
CA ILE A 122 -10.49 -1.28 16.02
C ILE A 122 -11.79 -1.92 16.54
N SER A 123 -11.72 -2.74 17.60
CA SER A 123 -12.92 -3.35 18.22
C SER A 123 -13.80 -2.35 18.99
N THR A 124 -13.25 -1.19 19.39
CA THR A 124 -14.04 -0.11 20.02
C THR A 124 -14.72 0.81 19.00
N MET A 125 -14.39 0.66 17.71
CA MET A 125 -14.94 1.50 16.65
C MET A 125 -16.33 1.03 16.24
N GLN A 126 -17.18 1.98 15.89
CA GLN A 126 -18.51 1.71 15.38
C GLN A 126 -18.49 1.50 13.86
N LYS A 127 -19.54 0.88 13.30
CA LYS A 127 -19.67 0.70 11.83
C LYS A 127 -19.52 2.02 11.06
N LYS A 128 -20.00 3.14 11.62
CA LYS A 128 -19.84 4.48 11.04
C LYS A 128 -18.38 4.93 10.96
N ASP A 129 -17.55 4.54 11.94
CA ASP A 129 -16.13 4.90 11.99
C ASP A 129 -15.37 4.14 10.89
N HIS A 130 -15.69 2.85 10.70
CA HIS A 130 -15.14 2.05 9.60
C HIS A 130 -15.53 2.62 8.23
N LEU A 131 -16.81 2.98 8.07
CA LEU A 131 -17.30 3.60 6.84
C LEU A 131 -16.61 4.95 6.59
N GLN A 132 -16.37 5.73 7.64
CA GLN A 132 -15.68 7.02 7.53
C GLN A 132 -14.21 6.86 7.10
N LEU A 133 -13.50 5.83 7.59
CA LEU A 133 -12.15 5.49 7.10
C LEU A 133 -12.18 5.19 5.59
N TRP A 134 -13.08 4.30 5.17
CA TRP A 134 -13.20 3.92 3.76
C TRP A 134 -13.58 5.10 2.87
N GLN A 135 -14.62 5.87 3.24
CA GLN A 135 -15.07 7.03 2.47
C GLN A 135 -14.03 8.16 2.45
N GLY A 136 -13.25 8.31 3.52
CA GLY A 136 -12.14 9.25 3.57
C GLY A 136 -11.08 8.92 2.51
N LEU A 137 -10.71 7.63 2.39
CA LEU A 137 -9.79 7.16 1.36
C LEU A 137 -10.40 7.26 -0.05
N GLN A 138 -11.61 6.71 -0.24
CA GLN A 138 -12.27 6.63 -1.55
C GLN A 138 -12.51 8.01 -2.18
N ASN A 139 -12.83 9.01 -1.37
CA ASN A 139 -13.16 10.36 -1.84
C ASN A 139 -12.00 11.36 -1.70
N ASP A 140 -10.79 10.88 -1.41
CA ASP A 140 -9.59 11.73 -1.26
C ASP A 140 -9.75 12.83 -0.17
N LYS A 141 -10.41 12.48 0.94
CA LYS A 141 -10.71 13.40 2.05
C LYS A 141 -9.80 13.12 3.25
N PHE A 142 -8.61 13.70 3.22
CA PHE A 142 -7.59 13.60 4.26
C PHE A 142 -8.13 13.79 5.69
N ASP A 143 -8.81 14.91 5.97
CA ASP A 143 -9.28 15.22 7.33
C ASP A 143 -10.38 14.25 7.79
N GLN A 144 -11.23 13.78 6.87
CA GLN A 144 -12.27 12.78 7.17
C GLN A 144 -11.63 11.45 7.59
N PHE A 145 -10.58 11.02 6.89
CA PHE A 145 -9.82 9.81 7.21
C PHE A 145 -9.09 9.95 8.54
N TRP A 146 -8.31 11.01 8.72
CA TRP A 146 -7.47 11.21 9.90
C TRP A 146 -8.24 11.50 11.19
N ALA A 147 -9.47 12.01 11.10
CA ALA A 147 -10.36 12.14 12.25
C ALA A 147 -10.59 10.80 12.99
N VAL A 148 -10.58 9.68 12.26
CA VAL A 148 -10.71 8.32 12.82
C VAL A 148 -9.35 7.64 12.93
N ASN A 149 -8.50 7.71 11.89
CA ASN A 149 -7.22 6.99 11.84
C ASN A 149 -6.26 7.39 12.97
N ARG A 150 -6.34 8.63 13.48
CA ARG A 150 -5.53 9.07 14.63
C ARG A 150 -5.68 8.16 15.86
N ARG A 151 -6.88 7.61 16.11
CA ARG A 151 -7.12 6.66 17.21
C ARG A 151 -6.30 5.38 17.04
N LEU A 152 -6.12 4.92 15.80
CA LEU A 152 -5.29 3.75 15.46
C LEU A 152 -3.79 4.07 15.54
N MET A 153 -3.41 5.32 15.77
CA MET A 153 -2.01 5.73 15.94
C MET A 153 -1.70 6.17 17.37
N GLU A 154 -2.70 6.15 18.27
CA GLU A 154 -2.53 6.42 19.68
C GLU A 154 -1.84 5.25 20.38
N ARG A 155 -0.95 5.56 21.33
CA ARG A 155 -0.26 4.56 22.15
C ARG A 155 -1.19 4.12 23.28
N MET A 156 -1.13 2.85 23.68
CA MET A 156 -1.85 2.40 24.86
C MET A 156 -1.24 3.02 26.12
N SER A 157 -2.10 3.40 27.07
CA SER A 157 -1.68 4.06 28.31
C SER A 157 -0.60 3.26 29.05
N GLY A 158 0.54 3.91 29.31
CA GLY A 158 1.68 3.30 29.99
C GLY A 158 2.68 2.58 29.07
N GLU A 159 2.41 2.48 27.77
CA GLU A 159 3.36 1.95 26.78
C GLU A 159 4.10 3.09 26.08
N GLU A 160 5.42 2.96 25.94
CA GLU A 160 6.28 3.94 25.28
C GLU A 160 6.09 3.93 23.73
N GLY A 161 5.46 2.89 23.16
CA GLY A 161 5.22 2.71 21.72
C GLY A 161 4.17 1.64 21.42
N PHE A 162 4.02 1.26 20.14
CA PHE A 162 3.18 0.11 19.76
C PHE A 162 3.83 -1.21 20.16
N LYS A 163 3.03 -2.25 20.39
CA LYS A 163 3.51 -3.61 20.66
C LYS A 163 4.46 -4.11 19.59
N ALA A 164 4.08 -3.91 18.33
CA ALA A 164 4.91 -4.16 17.16
C ALA A 164 4.51 -3.24 16.00
N ILE A 165 5.39 -3.07 15.02
CA ILE A 165 5.12 -2.31 13.80
C ILE A 165 4.56 -3.26 12.72
N PRO A 166 3.43 -2.93 12.09
CA PRO A 166 2.97 -3.63 10.90
C PRO A 166 3.84 -3.22 9.70
N VAL A 167 4.77 -4.10 9.32
CA VAL A 167 5.66 -3.90 8.16
C VAL A 167 5.55 -5.09 7.22
N ARG A 168 5.53 -4.80 5.93
CA ARG A 168 5.72 -5.77 4.85
C ARG A 168 6.95 -5.36 4.06
N ILE A 169 7.88 -6.28 3.87
CA ILE A 169 9.06 -6.07 3.03
C ILE A 169 8.87 -6.90 1.76
N TYR A 170 9.10 -6.24 0.63
CA TYR A 170 9.02 -6.83 -0.70
C TYR A 170 10.43 -6.87 -1.31
N ARG A 171 10.72 -7.92 -2.08
CA ARG A 171 11.90 -8.00 -2.94
C ARG A 171 11.49 -8.64 -4.24
N GLY A 172 11.65 -7.90 -5.32
CA GLY A 172 10.92 -8.15 -6.55
C GLY A 172 9.43 -8.34 -6.26
N ASP A 173 8.81 -9.34 -6.88
CA ASP A 173 7.37 -9.55 -6.73
C ASP A 173 6.96 -10.31 -5.47
N GLN A 174 7.93 -10.80 -4.70
CA GLN A 174 7.69 -11.61 -3.51
C GLN A 174 7.68 -10.77 -2.24
N MET A 175 6.63 -10.96 -1.42
CA MET A 175 6.62 -10.49 -0.04
C MET A 175 7.48 -11.44 0.80
N ILE A 176 8.65 -10.96 1.21
CA ILE A 176 9.66 -11.80 1.90
C ILE A 176 9.54 -11.74 3.42
N LEU A 177 8.88 -10.72 3.98
CA LEU A 177 8.78 -10.57 5.43
C LEU A 177 7.46 -9.97 5.88
N GLN A 178 6.83 -10.67 6.83
CA GLN A 178 5.81 -10.16 7.73
C GLN A 178 6.10 -10.70 9.14
N LYS A 179 6.93 -9.99 9.91
CA LYS A 179 7.30 -10.35 11.30
C LYS A 179 6.85 -9.28 12.28
N LEU A 180 6.65 -9.70 13.54
CA LEU A 180 6.37 -8.79 14.64
C LEU A 180 7.66 -8.08 15.07
N TYR A 181 7.81 -6.83 14.64
CA TYR A 181 8.97 -6.04 15.01
C TYR A 181 8.65 -5.09 16.16
N LYS A 182 9.32 -5.27 17.31
CA LYS A 182 9.11 -4.41 18.48
C LYS A 182 9.75 -3.04 18.24
N THR A 183 9.01 -1.99 18.55
CA THR A 183 9.46 -0.59 18.41
C THR A 183 10.56 -0.20 19.42
N ILE A 184 10.65 -0.94 20.52
CA ILE A 184 11.51 -0.65 21.67
C ILE A 184 12.33 -1.90 22.00
N GLY A 185 13.65 -1.73 22.02
CA GLY A 185 14.61 -2.78 22.35
C GLY A 185 14.71 -3.07 23.86
N PRO A 186 15.50 -4.08 24.24
CA PRO A 186 15.67 -4.49 25.65
C PRO A 186 16.18 -3.37 26.58
N GLU A 187 16.90 -2.37 26.04
CA GLU A 187 17.41 -1.22 26.81
C GLU A 187 16.52 0.04 26.74
N ARG A 188 15.24 -0.10 26.36
CA ARG A 188 14.33 1.03 26.07
C ARG A 188 14.79 1.99 24.97
N LYS A 189 15.82 1.61 24.20
CA LYS A 189 16.23 2.35 23.02
C LYS A 189 15.20 2.14 21.91
N LYS A 190 14.79 3.24 21.27
CA LYS A 190 13.99 3.18 20.04
C LYS A 190 14.81 2.47 18.97
N ARG A 191 14.21 1.49 18.32
CA ARG A 191 14.83 0.83 17.17
C ARG A 191 14.63 1.67 15.92
N THR A 192 15.60 1.59 15.02
CA THR A 192 15.64 2.28 13.74
C THR A 192 15.19 1.36 12.60
N LEU A 193 15.02 1.92 11.41
CA LEU A 193 14.79 1.12 10.20
C LEU A 193 15.99 0.19 9.92
N GLN A 194 17.22 0.65 10.16
CA GLN A 194 18.42 -0.16 10.01
C GLN A 194 18.37 -1.40 10.92
N ASP A 195 18.00 -1.22 12.19
CA ASP A 195 17.84 -2.34 13.14
C ASP A 195 16.78 -3.35 12.69
N LEU A 196 15.80 -2.94 11.87
CA LEU A 196 14.78 -3.83 11.30
C LEU A 196 15.35 -4.61 10.13
N LEU A 197 16.08 -3.93 9.24
CA LEU A 197 16.69 -4.55 8.07
C LEU A 197 17.75 -5.57 8.48
N ASP A 198 18.59 -5.26 9.47
CA ASP A 198 19.64 -6.16 9.95
C ASP A 198 19.06 -7.42 10.63
N GLU A 199 17.91 -7.30 11.32
CA GLU A 199 17.21 -8.47 11.88
C GLU A 199 16.45 -9.27 10.81
N ALA A 200 15.91 -8.59 9.81
CA ALA A 200 15.21 -9.21 8.70
C ALA A 200 16.16 -9.98 7.77
N PHE A 201 17.37 -9.45 7.54
CA PHE A 201 18.36 -9.95 6.57
C PHE A 201 19.77 -9.99 7.20
N PRO A 202 20.03 -10.86 8.19
CA PRO A 202 21.30 -10.88 8.92
C PRO A 202 22.51 -11.30 8.08
N ASP A 203 22.28 -12.04 6.98
CA ASP A 203 23.32 -12.62 6.13
C ASP A 203 23.57 -11.80 4.85
N GLU A 204 22.87 -10.68 4.67
CA GLU A 204 23.04 -9.81 3.51
C GLU A 204 23.88 -8.59 3.87
N ASP A 205 24.94 -8.38 3.09
CA ASP A 205 25.76 -7.18 3.21
C ASP A 205 24.89 -5.99 2.80
N ASN A 206 24.30 -5.30 3.79
CA ASN A 206 23.30 -4.23 3.66
C ASN A 206 23.84 -2.96 2.95
N SER A 207 24.97 -3.10 2.25
CA SER A 207 25.62 -2.13 1.38
C SER A 207 24.77 -1.75 0.16
N ASP A 208 23.89 -2.63 -0.33
CA ASP A 208 22.98 -2.31 -1.44
C ASP A 208 21.78 -1.46 -0.99
N ALA A 209 21.36 -1.54 0.28
CA ALA A 209 20.36 -0.60 0.83
C ALA A 209 20.89 0.84 0.90
N ARG A 210 22.21 1.04 0.95
CA ARG A 210 22.84 2.37 0.91
C ARG A 210 22.74 3.06 -0.45
N LYS A 211 22.50 2.33 -1.53
CA LYS A 211 22.38 2.89 -2.88
C LYS A 211 20.99 3.46 -3.18
N LEU A 212 19.98 3.15 -2.36
CA LEU A 212 18.62 3.70 -2.48
C LEU A 212 18.55 5.16 -2.00
N ASP A 213 19.40 5.57 -1.05
CA ASP A 213 19.42 6.96 -0.55
C ASP A 213 20.08 7.93 -1.55
N GLU A 214 21.06 7.51 -2.36
CA GLU A 214 21.78 8.42 -3.26
C GLU A 214 21.02 8.71 -4.56
N LYS A 215 20.20 7.78 -5.06
CA LYS A 215 19.43 7.99 -6.31
C LYS A 215 18.08 8.68 -6.11
N THR A 216 17.55 8.72 -4.88
CA THR A 216 16.23 9.29 -4.58
C THR A 216 16.31 10.80 -4.24
N LEU A 217 17.51 11.35 -4.09
CA LEU A 217 17.74 12.78 -3.80
C LEU A 217 18.07 13.63 -5.04
N GLU A 218 18.06 13.05 -6.24
CA GLU A 218 18.24 13.78 -7.50
C GLU A 218 17.01 13.66 -8.42
N VAL A 219 15.84 14.17 -8.00
CA VAL A 219 14.83 14.80 -8.88
C VAL A 219 14.09 15.89 -8.09
#